data_AF-A0A813HLU4-F1
#
_entry.id   AF-A0A813HLU4-F1
#
_cell.length_a   1.000
_cell.length_b   1.000
_cell.length_c   1.000
_cell.angle_alpha   90.00
_cell.angle_beta   90.00
_cell.angle_gamma   90.00
#
_symmetry.space_group_name_H-M   'P 1'
#
loop_
_entity.id
_entity.type
_entity.pdbx_description
1 polymer ?
#
loop_
_entity_poly.entity_id
_entity_poly.type
_entity_poly.pdbx_seq_one_letter_code
_entity_poly.pdbx_strand_id
1 'polypeptide(L)'
;MVSQWMLQPLLLPLAFLAAPSASFAGSGAASSSFPEPSGGCAARAKAVPREGLSRHSISVHDPLLSHGFRRYALYIPASYDGTSPVPLVLDFHGFYDDFVSEAKEDGMRLAAEREGFIVAYPNGKGDNPADPDDWWNTWNAAGTNGTPGRFGPEICTKDHSLYPCYSSCAIAGLCDGKKKHRTDCGSSTCVDDTGFMRALMLHLKQSFCIDESRIHGTGISTGGIFLYAMAADPVVGPQLASIMPVEASEILGYLAGPVQSMAVIDVHGSKDDCIPANVTNSWGPYKHNGCPNSRAGRDGCTVGDDGWFYHPVDEVLATYAASNGCPSERPQPQPQAVTSRFDGRTGWSCTAPFGSCSVAPVLRCVHSGGHTWPFHVGKPQIRNRQFGEMFWHFVGQIRRSKPSETMPDLII
;
A
#
# COMPACT_ATOMS: atom_id res chain seq x y z
N MET A 1 1.47 18.73 -75.71
CA MET A 1 1.38 19.56 -74.49
C MET A 1 0.02 19.26 -73.83
N VAL A 2 0.07 18.76 -72.58
CA VAL A 2 -1.02 18.66 -71.56
C VAL A 2 -2.24 17.80 -71.96
N SER A 3 -2.25 16.47 -71.71
CA SER A 3 -2.50 15.70 -70.47
C SER A 3 -3.98 15.69 -70.01
N GLN A 4 -4.69 14.59 -70.30
CA GLN A 4 -6.07 14.30 -69.89
C GLN A 4 -6.09 13.49 -68.59
N TRP A 5 -6.94 13.93 -67.67
CA TRP A 5 -7.06 13.45 -66.29
C TRP A 5 -7.95 12.20 -66.18
N MET A 6 -7.45 11.19 -65.47
CA MET A 6 -8.23 10.05 -64.98
C MET A 6 -8.99 10.43 -63.70
N LEU A 7 -10.26 10.07 -63.63
CA LEU A 7 -11.13 10.16 -62.46
C LEU A 7 -10.81 9.03 -61.45
N GLN A 8 -10.53 9.40 -60.20
CA GLN A 8 -10.62 8.50 -59.05
C GLN A 8 -11.76 8.99 -58.12
N PRO A 9 -12.61 8.10 -57.59
CA PRO A 9 -13.61 8.48 -56.60
C PRO A 9 -12.99 8.59 -55.20
N LEU A 10 -13.24 9.73 -54.55
CA LEU A 10 -12.94 10.00 -53.14
C LEU A 10 -13.84 9.17 -52.22
N LEU A 11 -13.24 8.28 -51.43
CA LEU A 11 -13.85 7.70 -50.24
C LEU A 11 -13.65 8.66 -49.06
N LEU A 12 -14.73 9.19 -48.51
CA LEU A 12 -14.76 9.97 -47.26
C LEU A 12 -14.51 9.03 -46.06
N PRO A 13 -13.63 9.37 -45.10
CA PRO A 13 -13.53 8.63 -43.85
C PRO A 13 -14.70 9.00 -42.93
N LEU A 14 -15.39 7.97 -42.43
CA LEU A 14 -16.37 8.06 -41.34
C LEU A 14 -15.67 8.61 -40.09
N ALA A 15 -16.11 9.79 -39.64
CA ALA A 15 -15.73 10.35 -38.36
C ALA A 15 -16.37 9.52 -37.23
N PHE A 16 -15.54 8.84 -36.44
CA PHE A 16 -15.97 8.29 -35.15
C PHE A 16 -16.26 9.44 -34.20
N LEU A 17 -17.54 9.63 -33.86
CA LEU A 17 -17.96 10.48 -32.76
C LEU A 17 -17.50 9.82 -31.45
N ALA A 18 -16.54 10.46 -30.77
CA ALA A 18 -16.14 10.08 -29.42
C ALA A 18 -17.34 10.26 -28.48
N ALA A 19 -17.71 9.18 -27.79
CA ALA A 19 -18.70 9.23 -26.71
C ALA A 19 -18.14 10.04 -25.53
N PRO A 20 -18.97 10.80 -24.80
CA PRO A 20 -18.52 11.60 -23.68
C PRO A 20 -18.03 10.70 -22.53
N SER A 21 -16.93 11.12 -21.93
CA SER A 21 -16.31 10.54 -20.74
C SER A 21 -17.30 10.49 -19.57
N ALA A 22 -17.56 9.29 -19.06
CA ALA A 22 -18.33 9.12 -17.83
C ALA A 22 -17.52 9.67 -16.65
N SER A 23 -17.97 10.79 -16.09
CA SER A 23 -17.52 11.24 -14.77
C SER A 23 -18.17 10.36 -13.71
N PHE A 24 -17.37 9.76 -12.84
CA PHE A 24 -17.84 9.00 -11.69
C PHE A 24 -18.53 9.94 -10.69
N ALA A 25 -19.86 9.93 -10.67
CA ALA A 25 -20.67 10.40 -9.55
C ALA A 25 -21.40 9.18 -8.98
N GLY A 26 -20.74 8.45 -8.08
CA GLY A 26 -21.34 7.33 -7.36
C GLY A 26 -22.35 7.82 -6.34
N SER A 27 -23.55 7.26 -6.37
CA SER A 27 -24.58 7.42 -5.33
C SER A 27 -24.53 6.17 -4.44
N GLY A 28 -23.93 6.27 -3.25
CA GLY A 28 -23.84 5.16 -2.29
C GLY A 28 -23.16 5.62 -1.00
N ALA A 29 -23.85 5.41 0.14
CA ALA A 29 -23.52 5.80 1.52
C ALA A 29 -23.02 7.25 1.70
N ALA A 30 -23.70 8.05 2.54
CA ALA A 30 -23.30 9.44 2.78
C ALA A 30 -21.91 9.51 3.41
N SER A 31 -20.87 9.60 2.58
CA SER A 31 -19.55 10.09 3.00
C SER A 31 -19.78 11.49 3.56
N SER A 32 -19.23 11.79 4.73
CA SER A 32 -19.32 13.16 5.23
C SER A 32 -18.60 14.06 4.21
N SER A 33 -19.36 14.94 3.56
CA SER A 33 -18.81 15.93 2.63
C SER A 33 -17.92 16.96 3.34
N PHE A 34 -17.96 16.99 4.67
CA PHE A 34 -17.20 17.90 5.52
C PHE A 34 -15.96 17.23 6.13
N PRO A 35 -14.87 17.99 6.34
CA PRO A 35 -13.70 17.54 7.09
C PRO A 35 -14.06 17.06 8.51
N GLU A 36 -13.34 16.05 8.99
CA GLU A 36 -13.42 15.57 10.37
C GLU A 36 -12.17 16.05 11.13
N PRO A 37 -12.20 17.24 11.75
CA PRO A 37 -11.01 17.82 12.37
C PRO A 37 -10.55 16.99 13.57
N SER A 38 -9.25 16.71 13.62
CA SER A 38 -8.61 16.06 14.76
C SER A 38 -8.53 16.97 16.00
N GLY A 39 -8.23 16.38 17.15
CA GLY A 39 -8.01 17.13 18.39
C GLY A 39 -6.92 18.21 18.29
N GLY A 40 -5.94 18.03 17.40
CA GLY A 40 -4.90 19.03 17.12
C GLY A 40 -5.43 20.34 16.54
N CYS A 41 -6.59 20.34 15.87
CA CYS A 41 -7.23 21.56 15.35
C CYS A 41 -7.72 22.52 16.45
N ALA A 42 -8.10 21.97 17.61
CA ALA A 42 -8.60 22.78 18.73
C ALA A 42 -7.48 23.47 19.51
N ALA A 43 -6.22 23.03 19.32
CA ALA A 43 -5.05 23.56 20.01
C ALA A 43 -4.58 24.90 19.40
N ARG A 44 -5.43 25.94 19.49
CA ARG A 44 -5.21 27.32 18.96
C ARG A 44 -3.91 28.03 19.41
N ALA A 45 -3.10 27.43 20.28
CA ALA A 45 -1.97 28.07 20.96
C ALA A 45 -0.60 27.43 20.70
N LYS A 46 -0.49 26.37 19.89
CA LYS A 46 0.83 25.86 19.48
C LYS A 46 1.34 26.67 18.30
N ALA A 47 2.60 27.13 18.37
CA ALA A 47 3.28 27.70 17.21
C ALA A 47 3.17 26.73 16.03
N VAL A 48 2.85 27.26 14.84
CA VAL A 48 2.79 26.46 13.61
C VAL A 48 4.13 25.71 13.49
N PRO A 49 4.10 24.37 13.42
CA PRO A 49 5.32 23.58 13.30
C PRO A 49 6.11 23.98 12.05
N ARG A 50 7.44 23.79 12.10
CA ARG A 50 8.31 24.17 10.97
C ARG A 50 7.95 23.36 9.72
N GLU A 51 7.77 24.06 8.60
CA GLU A 51 7.61 23.47 7.27
C GLU A 51 8.82 22.63 6.84
N GLY A 52 8.61 21.75 5.85
CA GLY A 52 9.62 20.88 5.27
C GLY A 52 9.78 19.55 5.98
N LEU A 53 10.86 18.84 5.63
CA LEU A 53 11.17 17.51 6.15
C LEU A 53 11.92 17.59 7.48
N SER A 54 11.40 16.93 8.51
CA SER A 54 12.00 16.87 9.84
C SER A 54 12.00 15.43 10.37
N ARG A 55 12.92 15.11 11.29
CA ARG A 55 13.07 13.78 11.89
C ARG A 55 12.61 13.80 13.33
N HIS A 56 11.88 12.78 13.73
CA HIS A 56 11.24 12.71 15.03
C HIS A 56 11.39 11.31 15.65
N SER A 57 11.09 11.22 16.94
CA SER A 57 11.01 9.95 17.66
C SER A 57 9.87 10.02 18.66
N ILE A 58 9.11 8.93 18.76
CA ILE A 58 8.10 8.76 19.81
C ILE A 58 8.45 7.55 20.67
N SER A 59 8.07 7.62 21.94
CA SER A 59 8.08 6.46 22.81
C SER A 59 6.86 5.60 22.49
N VAL A 60 7.07 4.29 22.39
CA VAL A 60 6.01 3.30 22.22
C VAL A 60 6.15 2.22 23.29
N HIS A 61 5.01 1.68 23.69
CA HIS A 61 4.98 0.44 24.45
C HIS A 61 5.05 -0.72 23.45
N ASP A 62 6.02 -1.59 23.64
CA ASP A 62 6.20 -2.81 22.85
C ASP A 62 6.08 -4.01 23.80
N PRO A 63 5.20 -4.99 23.54
CA PRO A 63 5.03 -6.12 24.45
C PRO A 63 6.30 -6.95 24.68
N LEU A 64 7.23 -6.98 23.72
CA LEU A 64 8.46 -7.76 23.79
C LEU A 64 9.64 -6.94 24.32
N LEU A 65 9.70 -5.65 23.96
CA LEU A 65 10.80 -4.76 24.38
C LEU A 65 10.45 -3.88 25.59
N SER A 66 9.24 -3.99 26.15
CA SER A 66 8.63 -3.18 27.22
C SER A 66 8.48 -1.69 26.85
N HIS A 67 9.58 -1.00 26.53
CA HIS A 67 9.59 0.39 26.07
C HIS A 67 10.65 0.59 24.98
N GLY A 68 10.22 1.14 23.85
CA GLY A 68 11.10 1.46 22.72
C GLY A 68 10.88 2.88 22.22
N PHE A 69 11.85 3.38 21.46
CA PHE A 69 11.65 4.56 20.63
C PHE A 69 11.48 4.12 19.19
N ARG A 70 10.49 4.71 18.51
CA ARG A 70 10.28 4.54 17.08
C ARG A 70 10.47 5.86 16.38
N ARG A 71 11.12 5.81 15.22
CA ARG A 71 11.53 6.98 14.44
C ARG A 71 10.60 7.14 13.26
N TYR A 72 10.44 8.39 12.84
CA TYR A 72 9.75 8.74 11.60
C TYR A 72 10.30 10.06 11.08
N ALA A 73 10.20 10.28 9.77
CA ALA A 73 10.27 11.62 9.21
C ALA A 73 8.87 12.18 8.99
N LEU A 74 8.76 13.50 9.03
CA LEU A 74 7.51 14.22 8.83
C LEU A 74 7.76 15.35 7.83
N TYR A 75 6.95 15.39 6.78
CA TYR A 75 6.89 16.50 5.84
C TYR A 75 5.65 17.35 6.11
N ILE A 76 5.87 18.64 6.33
CA ILE A 76 4.81 19.63 6.55
C ILE A 76 4.87 20.63 5.40
N PRO A 77 3.78 20.81 4.61
CA PRO A 77 3.79 21.73 3.50
C PRO A 77 3.76 23.18 3.98
N ALA A 78 4.33 24.12 3.20
CA ALA A 78 4.35 25.54 3.57
C ALA A 78 2.95 26.16 3.71
N SER A 79 1.94 25.55 3.08
CA SER A 79 0.54 25.97 3.15
C SER A 79 -0.16 25.61 4.47
N TYR A 80 0.44 24.78 5.32
CA TYR A 80 -0.17 24.34 6.57
C TYR A 80 -0.09 25.43 7.66
N ASP A 81 -1.26 25.90 8.11
CA ASP A 81 -1.39 27.00 9.08
C ASP A 81 -1.72 26.54 10.51
N GLY A 82 -1.89 25.24 10.74
CA GLY A 82 -2.26 24.68 12.04
C GLY A 82 -3.73 24.81 12.43
N THR A 83 -4.58 25.43 11.60
CA THR A 83 -5.98 25.73 11.90
C THR A 83 -6.97 25.09 10.95
N SER A 84 -6.58 24.89 9.68
CA SER A 84 -7.39 24.22 8.67
C SER A 84 -7.06 22.72 8.63
N PRO A 85 -8.05 21.81 8.74
CA PRO A 85 -7.80 20.37 8.67
C PRO A 85 -7.19 19.97 7.33
N VAL A 86 -6.04 19.31 7.37
CA VAL A 86 -5.35 18.80 6.16
C VAL A 86 -5.29 17.26 6.15
N PRO A 87 -5.24 16.63 4.97
CA PRO A 87 -5.08 15.18 4.86
C PRO A 87 -3.73 14.70 5.42
N LEU A 88 -3.68 13.43 5.83
CA LEU A 88 -2.47 12.75 6.28
C LEU A 88 -2.17 11.56 5.37
N VAL A 89 -0.92 11.45 4.93
CA VAL A 89 -0.40 10.28 4.22
C VAL A 89 0.64 9.59 5.10
N LEU A 90 0.49 8.28 5.25
CA LEU A 90 1.47 7.39 5.87
C LEU A 90 2.20 6.65 4.73
N ASP A 91 3.51 6.79 4.67
CA ASP A 91 4.33 6.38 3.52
C ASP A 91 5.46 5.44 3.97
N PHE A 92 5.48 4.20 3.46
CA PHE A 92 6.22 3.08 4.04
C PHE A 92 7.27 2.50 3.10
N HIS A 93 8.52 2.57 3.55
CA HIS A 93 9.68 2.03 2.86
C HIS A 93 9.65 0.49 2.75
N GLY A 94 10.35 -0.04 1.74
CA GLY A 94 10.53 -1.49 1.53
C GLY A 94 11.64 -2.10 2.39
N PHE A 95 11.94 -3.38 2.14
CA PHE A 95 13.00 -4.10 2.85
C PHE A 95 14.37 -3.43 2.63
N TYR A 96 15.18 -3.33 3.69
CA TYR A 96 16.52 -2.72 3.67
C TYR A 96 16.59 -1.21 3.44
N ASP A 97 15.46 -0.51 3.52
CA ASP A 97 15.43 0.94 3.36
C ASP A 97 15.05 1.68 4.66
N ASP A 98 14.96 3.01 4.63
CA ASP A 98 14.58 3.84 5.77
C ASP A 98 13.68 5.02 5.39
N PHE A 99 13.07 5.66 6.39
CA PHE A 99 12.18 6.82 6.19
C PHE A 99 12.83 8.05 5.51
N VAL A 100 14.16 8.16 5.51
CA VAL A 100 14.88 9.27 4.90
C VAL A 100 15.04 9.04 3.40
N SER A 101 15.36 7.81 3.01
CA SER A 101 15.44 7.38 1.62
C SER A 101 14.07 7.38 0.97
N GLU A 102 13.06 6.77 1.59
CA GLU A 102 11.67 6.74 1.09
C GLU A 102 11.19 8.14 0.73
N ALA A 103 11.32 9.09 1.67
CA ALA A 103 10.95 10.49 1.48
C ALA A 103 11.67 11.16 0.28
N LYS A 104 12.76 10.62 -0.24
CA LYS A 104 13.48 11.16 -1.41
C LYS A 104 13.09 10.49 -2.73
N GLU A 105 12.57 9.28 -2.71
CA GLU A 105 12.48 8.40 -3.87
C GLU A 105 11.16 8.51 -4.62
N ASP A 106 10.04 8.64 -3.89
CA ASP A 106 8.65 8.51 -4.35
C ASP A 106 8.00 9.81 -4.90
N GLY A 107 8.63 10.98 -4.68
CA GLY A 107 8.08 12.27 -5.05
C GLY A 107 6.87 12.74 -4.21
N MET A 108 6.48 12.03 -3.17
CA MET A 108 5.33 12.33 -2.31
C MET A 108 5.46 13.69 -1.62
N ARG A 109 6.67 14.08 -1.17
CA ARG A 109 6.91 15.44 -0.63
C ARG A 109 6.56 16.56 -1.61
N LEU A 110 6.78 16.35 -2.91
CA LEU A 110 6.46 17.36 -3.93
C LEU A 110 4.95 17.47 -4.14
N ALA A 111 4.24 16.35 -4.09
CA ALA A 111 2.79 16.34 -4.11
C ALA A 111 2.22 16.99 -2.83
N ALA A 112 2.76 16.65 -1.66
CA ALA A 112 2.38 17.23 -0.38
C ALA A 112 2.48 18.76 -0.38
N GLU A 113 3.60 19.28 -0.87
CA GLU A 113 3.83 20.73 -0.99
C GLU A 113 2.80 21.41 -1.90
N ARG A 114 2.51 20.79 -3.06
CA ARG A 114 1.60 21.38 -4.05
C ARG A 114 0.14 21.30 -3.60
N GLU A 115 -0.25 20.22 -2.95
CA GLU A 115 -1.64 19.85 -2.72
C GLU A 115 -2.10 20.11 -1.27
N GLY A 116 -1.16 20.42 -0.37
CA GLY A 116 -1.46 20.83 1.00
C GLY A 116 -1.86 19.67 1.92
N PHE A 117 -1.05 18.61 1.96
CA PHE A 117 -1.21 17.50 2.92
C PHE A 117 0.08 17.20 3.69
N ILE A 118 -0.05 16.59 4.87
CA ILE A 118 1.09 16.17 5.68
C ILE A 118 1.47 14.73 5.32
N VAL A 119 2.77 14.43 5.31
CA VAL A 119 3.27 13.06 5.10
C VAL A 119 4.11 12.64 6.28
N ALA A 120 3.75 11.50 6.89
CA ALA A 120 4.61 10.82 7.83
C ALA A 120 5.25 9.61 7.14
N TYR A 121 6.56 9.50 7.29
CA TYR A 121 7.39 8.39 6.82
C TYR A 121 7.86 7.61 8.05
N PRO A 122 7.13 6.59 8.52
CA PRO A 122 7.54 5.86 9.71
C PRO A 122 8.74 4.96 9.38
N ASN A 123 9.62 4.71 10.35
CA ASN A 123 10.66 3.69 10.18
C ASN A 123 10.16 2.33 10.63
N GLY A 124 10.47 1.31 9.84
CA GLY A 124 10.56 -0.05 10.34
C GLY A 124 11.53 -0.14 11.52
N LYS A 125 11.67 -1.36 12.04
CA LYS A 125 12.62 -1.63 13.11
C LYS A 125 13.40 -2.88 12.74
N GLY A 126 14.72 -2.78 12.66
CA GLY A 126 15.58 -3.93 12.84
C GLY A 126 16.22 -3.93 14.23
N ASP A 127 16.63 -5.12 14.63
CA ASP A 127 17.27 -5.41 15.92
C ASP A 127 18.22 -6.62 15.79
N ASN A 128 18.78 -6.80 14.60
CA ASN A 128 19.75 -7.85 14.32
C ASN A 128 20.97 -7.66 15.25
N PRO A 129 21.26 -8.60 16.16
CA PRO A 129 22.36 -8.44 17.11
C PRO A 129 23.75 -8.42 16.45
N ALA A 130 23.85 -8.90 15.21
CA ALA A 130 25.10 -8.92 14.43
C ALA A 130 25.28 -7.67 13.53
N ASP A 131 24.26 -6.82 13.42
CA ASP A 131 24.27 -5.64 12.56
C ASP A 131 23.67 -4.42 13.29
N PRO A 132 24.51 -3.65 14.01
CA PRO A 132 24.06 -2.50 14.79
C PRO A 132 23.70 -1.29 13.92
N ASP A 133 24.03 -1.30 12.63
CA ASP A 133 23.67 -0.23 11.68
C ASP A 133 22.23 -0.37 11.18
N ASP A 134 21.50 -1.38 11.66
CA ASP A 134 20.08 -1.58 11.42
C ASP A 134 19.73 -1.83 9.94
N TRP A 135 20.67 -2.40 9.16
CA TRP A 135 20.47 -2.58 7.72
C TRP A 135 19.29 -3.52 7.40
N TRP A 136 18.89 -4.38 8.34
CA TRP A 136 17.76 -5.33 8.22
C TRP A 136 16.40 -4.70 8.55
N ASN A 137 16.27 -3.40 8.30
CA ASN A 137 15.09 -2.61 8.61
C ASN A 137 13.90 -2.97 7.70
N THR A 138 12.77 -3.32 8.31
CA THR A 138 11.52 -3.67 7.61
C THR A 138 10.33 -3.68 8.59
N TRP A 139 9.18 -4.13 8.10
CA TRP A 139 7.90 -4.22 8.80
C TRP A 139 7.52 -5.66 9.15
N ASN A 140 7.00 -5.86 10.35
CA ASN A 140 6.50 -7.14 10.85
C ASN A 140 5.01 -7.36 10.52
N ALA A 141 4.65 -7.29 9.24
CA ALA A 141 3.29 -7.55 8.77
C ALA A 141 3.08 -8.96 8.23
N ALA A 142 1.85 -9.46 8.39
CA ALA A 142 1.25 -10.52 7.57
C ALA A 142 2.24 -11.64 7.21
N GLY A 143 2.82 -12.30 8.22
CA GLY A 143 3.70 -13.46 8.02
C GLY A 143 5.18 -13.18 7.86
N THR A 144 5.61 -11.92 7.71
CA THR A 144 7.05 -11.59 7.59
C THR A 144 7.82 -11.93 8.86
N ASN A 145 7.17 -11.99 10.03
CA ASN A 145 7.81 -12.39 11.29
C ASN A 145 7.82 -13.91 11.54
N GLY A 146 7.43 -14.72 10.53
CA GLY A 146 7.67 -16.16 10.42
C GLY A 146 6.94 -17.07 11.39
N THR A 147 5.72 -16.74 11.82
CA THR A 147 4.87 -17.76 12.42
C THR A 147 4.40 -18.76 11.34
N PRO A 148 4.06 -20.02 11.67
CA PRO A 148 3.34 -20.84 10.71
C PRO A 148 2.00 -20.15 10.43
N GLY A 149 1.81 -19.69 9.19
CA GLY A 149 0.52 -19.20 8.74
C GLY A 149 -0.51 -20.34 8.78
N ARG A 150 -1.73 -20.10 8.26
CA ARG A 150 -2.76 -21.16 8.15
C ARG A 150 -2.24 -22.47 7.53
N PHE A 151 -1.22 -22.39 6.69
CA PHE A 151 -0.64 -23.50 5.95
C PHE A 151 0.68 -24.04 6.54
N GLY A 152 1.09 -23.61 7.73
CA GLY A 152 2.31 -24.09 8.37
C GLY A 152 3.58 -23.37 7.86
N PRO A 153 4.78 -23.97 8.02
CA PRO A 153 6.06 -23.39 7.57
C PRO A 153 6.24 -23.42 6.04
N GLU A 154 5.27 -23.93 5.29
CA GLU A 154 5.31 -24.04 3.82
C GLU A 154 5.01 -22.71 3.12
N ILE A 155 5.29 -21.56 3.74
CA ILE A 155 5.06 -20.22 3.18
C ILE A 155 6.29 -19.66 2.44
N CYS A 156 7.40 -20.41 2.42
CA CYS A 156 8.59 -20.10 1.65
C CYS A 156 9.27 -21.39 1.15
N THR A 157 10.22 -21.25 0.22
CA THR A 157 11.03 -22.38 -0.27
C THR A 157 12.02 -22.88 0.80
N LYS A 158 12.41 -24.16 0.73
CA LYS A 158 13.28 -24.80 1.75
C LYS A 158 14.64 -24.14 1.91
N ASP A 159 15.17 -23.53 0.85
CA ASP A 159 16.49 -22.90 0.86
C ASP A 159 16.46 -21.45 1.41
N HIS A 160 15.27 -20.94 1.74
CA HIS A 160 15.03 -19.54 2.11
C HIS A 160 15.27 -19.20 3.61
N SER A 161 15.92 -20.09 4.36
CA SER A 161 16.25 -19.90 5.78
C SER A 161 17.55 -19.09 6.00
N LEU A 162 17.63 -17.86 5.48
CA LEU A 162 18.85 -17.02 5.52
C LEU A 162 18.76 -15.75 6.39
N TYR A 163 17.59 -15.41 6.93
CA TYR A 163 17.42 -14.21 7.76
C TYR A 163 17.96 -14.40 9.18
N PRO A 164 18.59 -13.39 9.78
CA PRO A 164 19.13 -13.49 11.13
C PRO A 164 18.02 -13.74 12.16
N CYS A 165 18.37 -14.39 13.27
CA CYS A 165 17.50 -14.40 14.43
C CYS A 165 17.54 -13.03 15.11
N TYR A 166 16.51 -12.22 14.81
CA TYR A 166 16.24 -10.92 15.42
C TYR A 166 16.11 -10.99 16.94
N SER A 167 16.57 -9.97 17.66
CA SER A 167 16.61 -9.98 19.13
C SER A 167 15.19 -10.10 19.73
N SER A 168 14.23 -9.36 19.19
CA SER A 168 12.81 -9.46 19.55
C SER A 168 12.25 -10.86 19.29
N CYS A 169 12.63 -11.51 18.19
CA CYS A 169 12.16 -12.85 17.85
C CYS A 169 12.77 -13.93 18.74
N ALA A 170 14.01 -13.75 19.19
CA ALA A 170 14.62 -14.61 20.20
C ALA A 170 13.88 -14.49 21.55
N ILE A 171 13.50 -13.27 21.96
CA ILE A 171 12.69 -13.03 23.16
C ILE A 171 11.31 -13.68 23.03
N ALA A 172 10.70 -13.62 21.85
CA ALA A 172 9.44 -14.29 21.54
C ALA A 172 9.56 -15.83 21.47
N GLY A 173 10.77 -16.40 21.55
CA GLY A 173 11.00 -17.83 21.47
C GLY A 173 10.82 -18.43 20.07
N LEU A 174 10.82 -17.60 19.02
CA LEU A 174 10.62 -18.03 17.64
C LEU A 174 11.92 -18.54 16.99
N CYS A 175 13.07 -18.11 17.49
CA CYS A 175 14.36 -18.59 17.02
C CYS A 175 15.39 -18.67 18.16
N ASP A 176 16.39 -19.53 17.98
CA ASP A 176 17.54 -19.60 18.88
C ASP A 176 18.50 -18.47 18.50
N GLY A 177 18.62 -17.45 19.36
CA GLY A 177 19.54 -16.32 19.18
C GLY A 177 21.03 -16.71 19.03
N LYS A 178 21.35 -18.01 19.11
CA LYS A 178 22.67 -18.60 18.83
C LYS A 178 22.82 -19.15 17.41
N LYS A 179 21.72 -19.43 16.69
CA LYS A 179 21.75 -19.86 15.28
C LYS A 179 21.84 -18.63 14.38
N LYS A 180 22.66 -18.71 13.33
CA LYS A 180 22.83 -17.61 12.38
C LYS A 180 21.55 -17.28 11.61
N HIS A 181 20.61 -18.22 11.46
CA HIS A 181 19.44 -18.03 10.61
C HIS A 181 18.14 -18.63 11.19
N ARG A 182 17.02 -18.00 10.84
CA ARG A 182 15.64 -18.44 11.09
C ARG A 182 15.27 -19.65 10.24
N THR A 183 14.37 -20.51 10.72
CA THR A 183 13.92 -21.74 10.03
C THR A 183 12.42 -21.79 9.77
N ASP A 184 11.72 -20.71 10.09
CA ASP A 184 10.28 -20.54 10.08
C ASP A 184 9.85 -19.47 9.04
N CYS A 185 10.70 -19.32 8.02
CA CYS A 185 10.58 -18.35 6.93
C CYS A 185 10.72 -16.87 7.32
N GLY A 186 10.59 -16.44 8.57
CA GLY A 186 10.49 -15.00 8.85
C GLY A 186 11.71 -14.17 8.45
N SER A 187 11.43 -12.98 7.92
CA SER A 187 12.35 -11.99 7.37
C SER A 187 12.35 -10.65 8.12
N SER A 188 11.49 -10.49 9.13
CA SER A 188 11.38 -9.26 9.92
C SER A 188 11.56 -9.51 11.43
N THR A 189 11.68 -8.40 12.16
CA THR A 189 11.64 -8.39 13.63
C THR A 189 10.28 -8.81 14.16
N CYS A 190 10.21 -9.03 15.47
CA CYS A 190 8.98 -9.44 16.14
C CYS A 190 8.36 -8.33 17.00
N VAL A 191 8.91 -7.11 16.93
CA VAL A 191 8.39 -5.88 17.59
C VAL A 191 7.01 -5.49 17.08
N ASP A 192 6.20 -4.75 17.84
CA ASP A 192 4.82 -4.44 17.42
C ASP A 192 4.75 -3.19 16.51
N ASP A 193 4.79 -3.36 15.19
CA ASP A 193 4.65 -2.26 14.23
C ASP A 193 3.23 -1.69 14.15
N THR A 194 2.20 -2.52 14.36
CA THR A 194 0.82 -2.03 14.41
C THR A 194 0.58 -1.16 15.65
N GLY A 195 1.14 -1.54 16.79
CA GLY A 195 1.18 -0.74 18.02
C GLY A 195 1.92 0.58 17.82
N PHE A 196 3.03 0.57 17.07
CA PHE A 196 3.70 1.80 16.65
C PHE A 196 2.79 2.69 15.81
N MET A 197 2.05 2.14 14.83
CA MET A 197 1.13 2.93 14.01
C MET A 197 -0.01 3.55 14.83
N ARG A 198 -0.59 2.80 15.76
CA ARG A 198 -1.60 3.33 16.69
C ARG A 198 -1.06 4.53 17.48
N ALA A 199 0.14 4.40 18.03
CA ALA A 199 0.79 5.46 18.81
C ALA A 199 1.14 6.68 17.94
N LEU A 200 1.68 6.46 16.74
CA LEU A 200 2.07 7.53 15.82
C LEU A 200 0.85 8.30 15.31
N MET A 201 -0.19 7.62 14.86
CA MET A 201 -1.42 8.27 14.38
C MET A 201 -2.07 9.09 15.49
N LEU A 202 -2.14 8.56 16.71
CA LEU A 202 -2.63 9.31 17.87
C LEU A 202 -1.79 10.57 18.13
N HIS A 203 -0.46 10.43 18.13
CA HIS A 203 0.46 11.55 18.34
C HIS A 203 0.29 12.64 17.27
N LEU A 204 0.20 12.26 16.00
CA LEU A 204 0.03 13.19 14.89
C LEU A 204 -1.32 13.91 14.96
N LYS A 205 -2.41 13.17 15.23
CA LYS A 205 -3.76 13.74 15.36
C LYS A 205 -3.90 14.72 16.52
N GLN A 206 -3.12 14.53 17.59
CA GLN A 206 -3.07 15.47 18.73
C GLN A 206 -2.14 16.66 18.49
N SER A 207 -1.17 16.54 17.58
CA SER A 207 -0.15 17.55 17.33
C SER A 207 -0.45 18.45 16.13
N PHE A 208 -1.22 17.94 15.17
CA PHE A 208 -1.55 18.60 13.93
C PHE A 208 -3.07 18.61 13.70
N CYS A 209 -3.55 19.64 13.02
CA CYS A 209 -4.92 19.76 12.57
C CYS A 209 -5.12 18.89 11.32
N ILE A 210 -5.48 17.63 11.53
CA ILE A 210 -5.65 16.61 10.50
C ILE A 210 -7.14 16.42 10.21
N ASP A 211 -7.49 16.22 8.94
CA ASP A 211 -8.79 15.70 8.53
C ASP A 211 -8.79 14.17 8.69
N GLU A 212 -9.39 13.68 9.78
CA GLU A 212 -9.42 12.26 10.13
C GLU A 212 -10.20 11.41 9.12
N SER A 213 -11.03 12.02 8.28
CA SER A 213 -11.69 11.31 7.18
C SER A 213 -10.76 11.11 5.97
N ARG A 214 -9.55 11.67 5.98
CA ARG A 214 -8.58 11.68 4.87
C ARG A 214 -7.19 11.24 5.31
N ILE A 215 -7.13 10.09 5.97
CA ILE A 215 -5.88 9.40 6.29
C ILE A 215 -5.66 8.29 5.26
N HIS A 216 -4.55 8.36 4.54
CA HIS A 216 -4.22 7.44 3.45
C HIS A 216 -2.90 6.72 3.74
N GLY A 217 -2.75 5.49 3.26
CA GLY A 217 -1.50 4.74 3.34
C GLY A 217 -0.94 4.39 1.95
N THR A 218 0.38 4.43 1.79
CA THR A 218 1.09 3.90 0.63
C THR A 218 2.48 3.41 1.02
N GLY A 219 3.11 2.63 0.16
CA GLY A 219 4.42 2.06 0.42
C GLY A 219 4.73 0.95 -0.56
N ILE A 220 6.02 0.69 -0.73
CA ILE A 220 6.54 -0.30 -1.68
C ILE A 220 6.95 -1.60 -0.99
N SER A 221 6.81 -2.74 -1.68
CA SER A 221 7.36 -4.02 -1.22
C SER A 221 6.82 -4.40 0.17
N THR A 222 7.68 -4.71 1.15
CA THR A 222 7.27 -4.99 2.54
C THR A 222 6.50 -3.84 3.20
N GLY A 223 6.74 -2.58 2.83
CA GLY A 223 5.93 -1.43 3.27
C GLY A 223 4.51 -1.47 2.69
N GLY A 224 4.38 -1.91 1.43
CA GLY A 224 3.10 -2.20 0.80
C GLY A 224 2.36 -3.38 1.45
N ILE A 225 3.10 -4.45 1.81
CA ILE A 225 2.53 -5.58 2.58
C ILE A 225 2.00 -5.10 3.93
N PHE A 226 2.73 -4.19 4.59
CA PHE A 226 2.34 -3.65 5.90
C PHE A 226 1.01 -2.89 5.86
N LEU A 227 0.65 -2.27 4.74
CA LEU A 227 -0.66 -1.64 4.57
C LEU A 227 -1.82 -2.62 4.72
N TYR A 228 -1.67 -3.87 4.26
CA TYR A 228 -2.71 -4.89 4.42
C TYR A 228 -2.90 -5.27 5.89
N ALA A 229 -1.80 -5.39 6.64
CA ALA A 229 -1.86 -5.61 8.09
C ALA A 229 -2.51 -4.42 8.82
N MET A 230 -2.22 -3.18 8.41
CA MET A 230 -2.89 -1.99 8.95
C MET A 230 -4.38 -1.99 8.65
N ALA A 231 -4.78 -2.37 7.43
CA ALA A 231 -6.18 -2.44 7.03
C ALA A 231 -6.95 -3.55 7.77
N ALA A 232 -6.27 -4.64 8.14
CA ALA A 232 -6.81 -5.74 8.93
C ALA A 232 -6.79 -5.48 10.46
N ASP A 233 -6.15 -4.40 10.91
CA ASP A 233 -6.08 -4.07 12.33
C ASP A 233 -7.38 -3.41 12.83
N PRO A 234 -8.00 -3.87 13.93
CA PRO A 234 -9.27 -3.34 14.42
C PRO A 234 -9.20 -1.92 14.97
N VAL A 235 -8.01 -1.34 15.16
CA VAL A 235 -7.83 0.03 15.65
C VAL A 235 -7.31 0.95 14.54
N VAL A 236 -6.36 0.49 13.73
CA VAL A 236 -5.78 1.26 12.63
C VAL A 236 -6.68 1.26 11.40
N GLY A 237 -7.19 0.09 10.99
CA GLY A 237 -8.05 -0.06 9.81
C GLY A 237 -9.24 0.89 9.81
N PRO A 238 -9.96 1.05 10.94
CA PRO A 238 -11.05 2.01 11.06
C PRO A 238 -10.70 3.47 10.82
N GLN A 239 -9.41 3.84 10.87
CA GLN A 239 -8.95 5.21 10.68
C GLN A 239 -8.51 5.50 9.25
N LEU A 240 -8.35 4.50 8.39
CA LEU A 240 -7.88 4.67 7.02
C LEU A 240 -9.03 4.94 6.05
N ALA A 241 -8.84 5.91 5.15
CA ALA A 241 -9.71 6.19 4.02
C ALA A 241 -9.34 5.34 2.80
N SER A 242 -8.05 5.12 2.58
CA SER A 242 -7.55 4.28 1.49
C SER A 242 -6.15 3.75 1.74
N ILE A 243 -5.81 2.67 1.05
CA ILE A 243 -4.43 2.19 0.90
C ILE A 243 -4.05 2.07 -0.59
N MET A 244 -2.80 2.37 -0.91
CA MET A 244 -2.18 2.16 -2.23
C MET A 244 -0.88 1.35 -2.07
N PRO A 245 -0.98 0.01 -1.95
CA PRO A 245 0.20 -0.87 -1.96
C PRO A 245 0.87 -0.84 -3.33
N VAL A 246 2.20 -0.77 -3.35
CA VAL A 246 3.03 -0.75 -4.56
C VAL A 246 3.97 -1.95 -4.57
N GLU A 247 3.97 -2.73 -5.65
CA GLU A 247 4.80 -3.94 -5.78
C GLU A 247 4.68 -4.88 -4.57
N ALA A 248 3.44 -5.12 -4.10
CA ALA A 248 3.20 -5.82 -2.83
C ALA A 248 2.00 -6.76 -2.90
N SER A 249 2.09 -7.87 -2.17
CA SER A 249 1.00 -8.82 -1.96
C SER A 249 1.14 -9.54 -0.61
N GLU A 250 0.03 -9.99 -0.03
CA GLU A 250 0.05 -10.68 1.26
C GLU A 250 0.72 -12.06 1.16
N ILE A 251 1.54 -12.39 2.15
CA ILE A 251 2.15 -13.72 2.26
C ILE A 251 1.05 -14.77 2.40
N LEU A 252 1.25 -15.90 1.73
CA LEU A 252 0.30 -16.99 1.68
C LEU A 252 -0.08 -17.47 3.09
N GLY A 253 -1.38 -17.54 3.37
CA GLY A 253 -1.90 -17.98 4.67
C GLY A 253 -2.06 -16.86 5.70
N TYR A 254 -1.80 -15.61 5.31
CA TYR A 254 -2.02 -14.40 6.11
C TYR A 254 -3.07 -13.45 5.54
N LEU A 255 -3.72 -13.82 4.42
CA LEU A 255 -4.82 -13.05 3.82
C LEU A 255 -5.97 -12.84 4.81
N ALA A 256 -6.05 -11.64 5.38
CA ALA A 256 -7.06 -11.27 6.36
C ALA A 256 -8.19 -10.42 5.75
N GLY A 257 -7.86 -9.61 4.73
CA GLY A 257 -8.75 -8.57 4.21
C GLY A 257 -8.95 -7.40 5.19
N PRO A 258 -9.64 -6.33 4.78
CA PRO A 258 -9.82 -5.16 5.63
C PRO A 258 -10.92 -5.38 6.68
N VAL A 259 -10.76 -4.80 7.88
CA VAL A 259 -11.80 -4.87 8.94
C VAL A 259 -13.01 -3.98 8.68
N GLN A 260 -12.90 -3.07 7.71
CA GLN A 260 -14.00 -2.23 7.24
C GLN A 260 -13.80 -1.85 5.77
N SER A 261 -14.87 -1.41 5.11
CA SER A 261 -14.80 -0.92 3.74
C SER A 261 -13.86 0.29 3.59
N MET A 262 -12.89 0.19 2.69
CA MET A 262 -11.95 1.26 2.36
C MET A 262 -11.50 1.12 0.90
N ALA A 263 -11.07 2.22 0.30
CA ALA A 263 -10.54 2.17 -1.06
C ALA A 263 -9.19 1.46 -1.08
N VAL A 264 -8.99 0.56 -2.06
CA VAL A 264 -7.70 -0.06 -2.33
C VAL A 264 -7.32 0.16 -3.79
N ILE A 265 -6.08 0.57 -4.01
CA ILE A 265 -5.52 0.79 -5.34
C ILE A 265 -4.21 0.02 -5.40
N ASP A 266 -4.24 -1.17 -5.96
CA ASP A 266 -3.01 -1.93 -6.24
C ASP A 266 -2.24 -1.24 -7.38
N VAL A 267 -0.93 -1.09 -7.19
CA VAL A 267 0.00 -0.66 -8.23
C VAL A 267 1.08 -1.72 -8.37
N HIS A 268 1.23 -2.26 -9.57
CA HIS A 268 2.12 -3.39 -9.79
C HIS A 268 2.83 -3.37 -11.15
N GLY A 269 4.10 -3.75 -11.15
CA GLY A 269 4.94 -3.95 -12.31
C GLY A 269 4.58 -5.23 -13.02
N SER A 270 4.28 -5.15 -14.31
CA SER A 270 3.99 -6.33 -15.14
C SER A 270 5.14 -7.34 -15.24
N LYS A 271 6.35 -6.98 -14.79
CA LYS A 271 7.53 -7.85 -14.75
C LYS A 271 8.07 -8.04 -13.33
N ASP A 272 7.30 -7.68 -12.29
CA ASP A 272 7.73 -7.96 -10.93
C ASP A 272 7.77 -9.47 -10.72
N ASP A 273 8.98 -9.99 -10.54
CA ASP A 273 9.29 -11.37 -10.17
C ASP A 273 9.76 -11.50 -8.71
N CYS A 274 9.91 -10.38 -7.99
CA CYS A 274 10.23 -10.35 -6.56
C CYS A 274 8.97 -10.58 -5.71
N ILE A 275 7.90 -9.82 -5.93
CA ILE A 275 6.59 -10.06 -5.32
C ILE A 275 5.56 -10.19 -6.44
N PRO A 276 5.43 -11.36 -7.08
CA PRO A 276 4.69 -11.43 -8.33
C PRO A 276 3.18 -11.24 -8.14
N ALA A 277 2.62 -10.33 -8.93
CA ALA A 277 1.19 -10.06 -8.99
C ALA A 277 0.31 -11.26 -9.38
N ASN A 278 0.85 -12.16 -10.21
CA ASN A 278 0.15 -13.32 -10.76
C ASN A 278 1.09 -14.52 -10.99
N VAL A 279 0.52 -15.70 -11.20
CA VAL A 279 1.27 -16.97 -11.30
C VAL A 279 2.28 -16.97 -12.47
N THR A 280 1.98 -16.27 -13.57
CA THR A 280 2.86 -16.28 -14.76
C THR A 280 4.20 -15.56 -14.54
N ASN A 281 4.28 -14.73 -13.49
CA ASN A 281 5.49 -14.05 -13.05
C ASN A 281 6.20 -14.77 -11.90
N SER A 282 5.69 -15.92 -11.43
CA SER A 282 6.37 -16.67 -10.37
C SER A 282 7.75 -17.17 -10.80
N TRP A 283 8.68 -17.25 -9.85
CA TRP A 283 10.07 -17.59 -10.10
C TRP A 283 10.29 -19.10 -10.31
N GLY A 284 11.27 -19.42 -11.16
CA GLY A 284 11.78 -20.77 -11.35
C GLY A 284 10.70 -21.81 -11.74
N PRO A 285 10.72 -23.02 -11.15
CA PRO A 285 9.79 -24.09 -11.52
C PRO A 285 8.32 -23.78 -11.17
N TYR A 286 8.08 -22.83 -10.26
CA TYR A 286 6.74 -22.50 -9.78
C TYR A 286 5.89 -21.78 -10.83
N LYS A 287 6.53 -21.13 -11.81
CA LYS A 287 5.86 -20.56 -12.99
C LYS A 287 4.99 -21.56 -13.75
N HIS A 288 5.44 -22.82 -13.80
CA HIS A 288 4.79 -23.87 -14.59
C HIS A 288 4.08 -24.90 -13.71
N ASN A 289 4.63 -25.19 -12.54
CA ASN A 289 4.13 -26.24 -11.67
C ASN A 289 3.17 -25.73 -10.59
N GLY A 290 3.04 -24.39 -10.46
CA GLY A 290 2.36 -23.78 -9.32
C GLY A 290 3.13 -24.00 -8.02
N CYS A 291 2.71 -23.32 -6.96
CA CYS A 291 3.31 -23.52 -5.64
C CYS A 291 2.83 -24.82 -4.97
N PRO A 292 3.59 -25.36 -3.99
CA PRO A 292 3.26 -26.63 -3.32
C PRO A 292 1.88 -26.61 -2.63
N ASN A 293 1.41 -25.43 -2.28
CA ASN A 293 0.17 -25.21 -1.54
C ASN A 293 -1.04 -25.13 -2.50
N SER A 294 -1.55 -26.30 -2.89
CA SER A 294 -2.81 -26.49 -3.63
C SER A 294 -4.09 -25.95 -2.93
N ARG A 295 -3.96 -25.20 -1.82
CA ARG A 295 -5.04 -24.64 -1.00
C ARG A 295 -5.09 -23.11 -0.98
N ALA A 296 -4.20 -22.46 -1.71
CA ALA A 296 -3.97 -21.01 -1.62
C ALA A 296 -5.17 -20.13 -1.96
N GLY A 297 -6.14 -20.67 -2.70
CA GLY A 297 -7.23 -19.88 -3.25
C GLY A 297 -7.70 -20.50 -4.56
N ARG A 298 -8.63 -19.82 -5.23
CA ARG A 298 -9.12 -20.23 -6.55
C ARG A 298 -8.09 -19.97 -7.66
N ASP A 299 -7.17 -19.04 -7.44
CA ASP A 299 -6.17 -18.58 -8.42
C ASP A 299 -4.75 -19.09 -8.12
N GLY A 300 -4.60 -19.99 -7.13
CA GLY A 300 -3.32 -20.53 -6.70
C GLY A 300 -2.53 -19.56 -5.82
N CYS A 301 -1.20 -19.68 -5.83
CA CYS A 301 -0.30 -18.72 -5.19
C CYS A 301 0.85 -18.36 -6.12
N THR A 302 1.48 -17.23 -5.85
CA THR A 302 2.67 -16.78 -6.57
C THR A 302 3.91 -17.03 -5.73
N VAL A 303 5.05 -17.19 -6.39
CA VAL A 303 6.34 -17.41 -5.72
C VAL A 303 7.33 -16.38 -6.20
N GLY A 304 7.84 -15.55 -5.29
CA GLY A 304 8.86 -14.57 -5.60
C GLY A 304 10.22 -15.20 -5.89
N ASP A 305 11.10 -14.46 -6.56
CA ASP A 305 12.52 -14.80 -6.69
C ASP A 305 13.25 -14.74 -5.34
N ASP A 306 12.65 -14.02 -4.40
CA ASP A 306 12.95 -14.06 -2.98
C ASP A 306 12.63 -15.42 -2.36
N GLY A 307 11.78 -16.26 -2.95
CA GLY A 307 11.42 -17.58 -2.45
C GLY A 307 10.27 -17.59 -1.44
N TRP A 308 9.57 -16.48 -1.23
CA TRP A 308 8.31 -16.42 -0.49
C TRP A 308 7.12 -16.78 -1.35
N PHE A 309 6.06 -17.29 -0.71
CA PHE A 309 4.78 -17.56 -1.35
C PHE A 309 3.79 -16.46 -1.01
N TYR A 310 3.15 -15.89 -2.02
CA TYR A 310 2.19 -14.79 -1.88
C TYR A 310 0.82 -15.18 -2.45
N HIS A 311 -0.23 -14.57 -1.92
CA HIS A 311 -1.53 -14.60 -2.59
C HIS A 311 -1.43 -13.85 -3.93
N PRO A 312 -2.07 -14.31 -5.02
CA PRO A 312 -2.20 -13.50 -6.22
C PRO A 312 -2.94 -12.21 -5.88
N VAL A 313 -2.53 -11.09 -6.46
CA VAL A 313 -3.09 -9.77 -6.10
C VAL A 313 -4.61 -9.71 -6.35
N ASP A 314 -5.12 -10.41 -7.35
CA ASP A 314 -6.57 -10.47 -7.59
C ASP A 314 -7.33 -11.14 -6.44
N GLU A 315 -6.71 -12.11 -5.76
CA GLU A 315 -7.29 -12.72 -4.56
C GLU A 315 -7.28 -11.76 -3.37
N VAL A 316 -6.20 -11.00 -3.20
CA VAL A 316 -6.12 -9.93 -2.19
C VAL A 316 -7.22 -8.90 -2.45
N LEU A 317 -7.31 -8.36 -3.66
CA LEU A 317 -8.32 -7.37 -4.04
C LEU A 317 -9.75 -7.90 -3.94
N ALA A 318 -9.98 -9.20 -4.10
CA ALA A 318 -11.30 -9.80 -3.92
C ALA A 318 -11.82 -9.66 -2.47
N THR A 319 -10.94 -9.65 -1.45
CA THR A 319 -11.35 -9.42 -0.06
C THR A 319 -11.86 -8.00 0.15
N TYR A 320 -11.20 -7.00 -0.46
CA TYR A 320 -11.66 -5.62 -0.47
C TYR A 320 -12.93 -5.47 -1.32
N ALA A 321 -13.03 -6.20 -2.43
CA ALA A 321 -14.22 -6.15 -3.27
C ALA A 321 -15.48 -6.64 -2.54
N ALA A 322 -15.34 -7.72 -1.77
CA ALA A 322 -16.39 -8.21 -0.90
C ALA A 322 -16.75 -7.18 0.19
N SER A 323 -15.76 -6.60 0.86
CA SER A 323 -15.98 -5.56 1.87
C SER A 323 -16.61 -4.28 1.30
N ASN A 324 -16.32 -3.94 0.05
CA ASN A 324 -16.76 -2.69 -0.58
C ASN A 324 -18.07 -2.81 -1.36
N GLY A 325 -18.71 -3.99 -1.31
CA GLY A 325 -19.98 -4.26 -1.99
C GLY A 325 -19.86 -4.12 -3.51
N CYS A 326 -18.80 -4.69 -4.09
CA CYS A 326 -18.64 -4.77 -5.54
C CYS A 326 -19.57 -5.83 -6.16
N PRO A 327 -20.01 -5.65 -7.42
CA PRO A 327 -20.98 -6.53 -8.06
C PRO A 327 -20.44 -7.92 -8.44
N SER A 328 -19.12 -8.13 -8.37
CA SER A 328 -18.48 -9.39 -8.73
C SER A 328 -17.54 -9.84 -7.61
N GLU A 329 -17.53 -11.15 -7.35
CA GLU A 329 -16.56 -11.81 -6.46
C GLU A 329 -15.25 -12.18 -7.18
N ARG A 330 -15.18 -11.96 -8.50
CA ARG A 330 -14.00 -12.25 -9.34
C ARG A 330 -13.69 -11.08 -10.27
N PRO A 331 -12.42 -10.92 -10.70
CA PRO A 331 -12.09 -10.02 -11.79
C PRO A 331 -12.96 -10.33 -13.02
N GLN A 332 -13.56 -9.30 -13.60
CA GLN A 332 -14.34 -9.40 -14.81
C GLN A 332 -13.41 -9.75 -16.00
N PRO A 333 -13.84 -10.58 -16.97
CA PRO A 333 -13.03 -10.89 -18.15
C PRO A 333 -12.61 -9.66 -18.96
N GLN A 334 -13.42 -8.61 -18.90
CA GLN A 334 -13.13 -7.29 -19.45
C GLN A 334 -13.30 -6.26 -18.34
N PRO A 335 -12.25 -6.02 -17.53
CA PRO A 335 -12.28 -5.02 -16.48
C PRO A 335 -12.66 -3.63 -17.00
N GLN A 336 -13.44 -2.89 -16.22
CA GLN A 336 -13.76 -1.51 -16.56
C GLN A 336 -12.48 -0.66 -16.53
N ALA A 337 -12.13 -0.03 -17.66
CA ALA A 337 -10.98 0.86 -17.73
C ALA A 337 -11.19 2.11 -16.86
N VAL A 338 -10.16 2.50 -16.11
CA VAL A 338 -10.12 3.75 -15.33
C VAL A 338 -9.12 4.69 -15.97
N THR A 339 -9.63 5.69 -16.69
CA THR A 339 -8.79 6.63 -17.44
C THR A 339 -8.13 7.64 -16.53
N SER A 340 -6.85 7.90 -16.77
CA SER A 340 -6.06 8.88 -16.02
C SER A 340 -5.14 9.68 -16.94
N ARG A 341 -4.63 10.82 -16.46
CA ARG A 341 -3.62 11.60 -17.20
C ARG A 341 -2.25 10.90 -17.33
N PHE A 342 -2.10 9.74 -16.68
CA PHE A 342 -0.89 8.93 -16.67
C PHE A 342 -0.92 7.78 -17.69
N ASP A 343 -2.08 7.52 -18.31
CA ASP A 343 -2.28 6.40 -19.22
C ASP A 343 -1.21 6.36 -20.33
N GLY A 344 -0.67 5.16 -20.58
CA GLY A 344 0.37 4.90 -21.57
C GLY A 344 1.79 5.26 -21.13
N ARG A 345 1.99 6.08 -20.09
CA ARG A 345 3.32 6.41 -19.59
C ARG A 345 3.94 5.17 -18.98
N THR A 346 5.09 4.71 -19.50
CA THR A 346 5.73 3.46 -19.05
C THR A 346 4.75 2.28 -18.98
N GLY A 347 3.83 2.17 -19.94
CA GLY A 347 2.81 1.11 -19.95
C GLY A 347 1.75 1.22 -18.85
N TRP A 348 1.60 2.39 -18.22
CA TRP A 348 0.62 2.64 -17.19
C TRP A 348 -0.82 2.44 -17.70
N SER A 349 -1.60 1.68 -16.95
CA SER A 349 -3.04 1.54 -17.14
C SER A 349 -3.70 1.16 -15.82
N CYS A 350 -4.94 1.59 -15.60
CA CYS A 350 -5.72 1.21 -14.42
C CYS A 350 -7.07 0.64 -14.83
N THR A 351 -7.57 -0.28 -14.01
CA THR A 351 -8.89 -0.91 -14.18
C THR A 351 -9.60 -1.04 -12.85
N ALA A 352 -10.92 -1.16 -12.89
CA ALA A 352 -11.76 -1.61 -11.78
C ALA A 352 -12.14 -3.09 -12.04
N PRO A 353 -11.30 -4.06 -11.61
CA PRO A 353 -11.48 -5.46 -11.96
C PRO A 353 -12.80 -6.06 -11.47
N PHE A 354 -13.36 -5.55 -10.37
CA PHE A 354 -14.60 -6.05 -9.77
C PHE A 354 -15.84 -5.22 -10.15
N GLY A 355 -15.70 -4.27 -11.08
CA GLY A 355 -16.75 -3.32 -11.47
C GLY A 355 -16.90 -2.13 -10.51
N SER A 356 -18.01 -1.42 -10.63
CA SER A 356 -18.29 -0.24 -9.79
C SER A 356 -18.85 -0.66 -8.42
N CYS A 357 -18.02 -0.54 -7.39
CA CYS A 357 -18.35 -0.89 -6.02
C CYS A 357 -19.26 0.15 -5.36
N SER A 358 -20.10 -0.29 -4.43
CA SER A 358 -21.11 0.58 -3.78
C SER A 358 -20.56 1.47 -2.66
N VAL A 359 -19.46 1.06 -2.00
CA VAL A 359 -18.89 1.79 -0.86
C VAL A 359 -17.59 2.49 -1.20
N ALA A 360 -16.59 1.76 -1.72
CA ALA A 360 -15.28 2.30 -2.04
C ALA A 360 -14.66 1.58 -3.24
N PRO A 361 -13.85 2.26 -4.07
CA PRO A 361 -13.28 1.66 -5.27
C PRO A 361 -12.24 0.58 -4.93
N VAL A 362 -12.19 -0.44 -5.78
CA VAL A 362 -11.13 -1.45 -5.82
C VAL A 362 -10.49 -1.34 -7.20
N LEU A 363 -9.29 -0.76 -7.24
CA LEU A 363 -8.57 -0.48 -8.49
C LEU A 363 -7.32 -1.34 -8.59
N ARG A 364 -6.98 -1.71 -9.83
CA ARG A 364 -5.73 -2.36 -10.18
C ARG A 364 -5.02 -1.57 -11.27
N CYS A 365 -3.83 -1.09 -10.97
CA CYS A 365 -2.99 -0.31 -11.86
C CYS A 365 -1.71 -1.07 -12.18
N VAL A 366 -1.31 -1.07 -13.46
CA VAL A 366 -0.15 -1.83 -13.94
C VAL A 366 0.79 -0.92 -14.72
N HIS A 367 2.11 -1.11 -14.57
CA HIS A 367 3.13 -0.49 -15.42
C HIS A 367 4.12 -1.52 -16.00
N SER A 368 5.00 -1.11 -16.91
CA SER A 368 5.90 -2.01 -17.66
C SER A 368 7.21 -2.41 -16.94
N GLY A 369 7.34 -2.05 -15.66
CA GLY A 369 8.52 -2.27 -14.82
C GLY A 369 8.51 -3.61 -14.07
N GLY A 370 9.59 -3.88 -13.33
CA GLY A 370 9.67 -4.94 -12.33
C GLY A 370 9.42 -4.39 -10.92
N HIS A 371 10.11 -4.92 -9.91
CA HIS A 371 10.00 -4.49 -8.51
C HIS A 371 10.60 -3.08 -8.28
N THR A 372 9.85 -2.03 -8.61
CA THR A 372 10.28 -0.63 -8.54
C THR A 372 9.08 0.31 -8.55
N TRP A 373 9.25 1.55 -8.09
CA TRP A 373 8.20 2.56 -8.21
C TRP A 373 7.78 2.79 -9.69
N PRO A 374 6.48 3.02 -9.97
CA PRO A 374 6.00 3.27 -11.33
C PRO A 374 6.58 4.56 -11.90
N PHE A 375 6.74 4.67 -13.23
CA PHE A 375 7.39 5.82 -13.90
C PHE A 375 8.89 5.98 -13.64
N HIS A 376 9.54 5.03 -12.97
CA HIS A 376 11.00 5.02 -12.89
C HIS A 376 11.61 4.72 -14.29
N VAL A 377 12.46 5.62 -14.79
CA VAL A 377 13.14 5.47 -16.10
C VAL A 377 14.65 5.70 -15.93
N GLY A 378 15.46 4.66 -16.13
CA GLY A 378 16.92 4.76 -16.18
C GLY A 378 17.66 4.48 -14.85
N LYS A 379 18.93 4.92 -14.74
CA LYS A 379 19.83 4.66 -13.60
C LYS A 379 19.20 5.12 -12.25
N PRO A 380 19.53 4.46 -11.12
CA PRO A 380 18.72 4.39 -9.89
C PRO A 380 18.60 5.68 -9.04
N GLN A 381 18.80 6.87 -9.61
CA GLN A 381 18.88 8.13 -8.83
C GLN A 381 18.12 9.30 -9.44
N ILE A 382 17.36 9.13 -10.53
CA ILE A 382 16.46 10.20 -10.99
C ILE A 382 15.12 10.06 -10.27
N ARG A 383 15.10 10.59 -9.03
CA ARG A 383 13.95 10.87 -8.15
C ARG A 383 12.62 10.80 -8.90
N ASN A 384 11.82 9.78 -8.60
CA ASN A 384 10.52 9.56 -9.23
C ASN A 384 9.54 10.64 -8.75
N ARG A 385 9.55 11.81 -9.39
CA ARG A 385 8.66 12.92 -9.01
C ARG A 385 7.19 12.63 -9.30
N GLN A 386 6.91 11.62 -10.13
CA GLN A 386 5.59 11.42 -10.71
C GLN A 386 4.70 10.51 -9.85
N PHE A 387 5.27 9.61 -9.05
CA PHE A 387 4.47 8.74 -8.19
C PHE A 387 3.61 9.55 -7.22
N GLY A 388 4.19 10.49 -6.44
CA GLY A 388 3.39 11.33 -5.54
C GLY A 388 2.23 12.07 -6.22
N GLU A 389 2.42 12.56 -7.46
CA GLU A 389 1.33 13.21 -8.22
C GLU A 389 0.26 12.23 -8.70
N MET A 390 0.67 11.00 -9.01
CA MET A 390 -0.22 9.90 -9.40
C MET A 390 -1.01 9.41 -8.19
N PHE A 391 -0.34 9.14 -7.08
CA PHE A 391 -0.96 8.79 -5.82
C PHE A 391 -2.08 9.78 -5.48
N TRP A 392 -1.75 11.08 -5.46
CA TRP A 392 -2.73 12.11 -5.11
C TRP A 392 -3.88 12.22 -6.11
N HIS A 393 -3.64 11.95 -7.40
CA HIS A 393 -4.71 11.94 -8.40
C HIS A 393 -5.81 10.93 -8.06
N PHE A 394 -5.45 9.75 -7.56
CA PHE A 394 -6.42 8.72 -7.21
C PHE A 394 -6.99 8.90 -5.80
N VAL A 395 -6.18 9.29 -4.81
CA VAL A 395 -6.63 9.32 -3.40
C VAL A 395 -7.12 10.68 -2.92
N GLY A 396 -6.77 11.77 -3.61
CA GLY A 396 -6.95 13.14 -3.13
C GLY A 396 -8.41 13.58 -2.93
N GLN A 397 -9.38 12.80 -3.41
CA GLN A 397 -10.81 13.03 -3.18
C GLN A 397 -11.46 11.95 -2.30
N ILE A 398 -10.71 10.91 -1.92
CA ILE A 398 -11.24 9.80 -1.14
C ILE A 398 -11.42 10.25 0.31
N ARG A 399 -12.59 9.94 0.87
CA ARG A 399 -12.87 10.06 2.31
C ARG A 399 -13.26 8.69 2.85
N ARG A 400 -12.89 8.43 4.10
CA ARG A 400 -13.29 7.23 4.84
C ARG A 400 -14.82 7.09 4.84
N SER A 401 -15.29 5.88 4.53
CA SER A 401 -16.72 5.56 4.65
C SER A 401 -17.12 5.54 6.13
N LYS A 402 -18.25 6.16 6.49
CA LYS A 402 -18.79 6.01 7.85
C LYS A 402 -19.42 4.62 7.97
N PRO A 403 -19.22 3.88 9.08
CA PRO A 403 -20.03 2.69 9.35
C PRO A 403 -21.51 3.07 9.23
N SER A 404 -22.32 2.29 8.52
CA SER A 404 -23.76 2.56 8.51
C SER A 404 -24.27 2.43 9.95
N GLU A 405 -25.10 3.37 10.41
CA GLU A 405 -25.73 3.33 11.74
C GLU A 405 -26.70 2.13 11.93
N THR A 406 -26.73 1.20 10.98
CA THR A 406 -27.57 0.00 10.98
C THR A 406 -26.72 -1.23 11.34
N MET A 407 -26.18 -1.28 12.55
CA MET A 407 -26.06 -2.57 13.21
C MET A 407 -27.38 -2.82 13.94
N PRO A 408 -28.16 -3.87 13.61
CA PRO A 408 -29.17 -4.31 14.54
C PRO A 408 -28.46 -4.74 15.82
N ASP A 409 -28.94 -4.25 16.96
CA ASP A 409 -28.53 -4.68 18.28
C ASP A 409 -28.45 -6.22 18.33
N LEU A 410 -27.24 -6.76 18.30
CA LEU A 410 -27.00 -8.13 18.74
C LEU A 410 -26.94 -8.08 20.26
N ILE A 411 -28.11 -8.31 20.82
CA ILE A 411 -28.39 -8.61 22.22
C ILE A 411 -27.39 -9.68 22.72
N ILE A 412 -26.67 -9.32 23.79
CA ILE A 412 -26.00 -10.11 24.86
C ILE A 412 -25.36 -11.45 24.45
#